data_AF-A0A967VTB1-F1
#
_entry.id   AF-A0A967VTB1-F1
#
_cell.length_a   1.000
_cell.length_b   1.000
_cell.length_c   1.000
_cell.angle_alpha   90.00
_cell.angle_beta   90.00
_cell.angle_gamma   90.00
#
_symmetry.space_group_name_H-M   'P 1'
#
loop_
_entity.id
_entity.type
_entity.pdbx_description
1 polymer ?
#
loop_
_entity_poly.entity_id
_entity_poly.type
_entity_poly.pdbx_seq_one_letter_code
_entity_poly.pdbx_strand_id
1 'polypeptide(L)'
;AVARDLERYLEDTLGYPVDTFVRPMAELEAIAAWAAPREAEADGFKVHVLFLRQAPDAAMASHLQELETDDDRFRIRGREIYWLRRGGLSTASISAFEPGGITGGETGTMRTLGTVRRIVKKFG
;
A
#
# COMPACT_ATOMS: atom_id res chain seq x y z
N ALA A 1 4.49 -17.20 10.14
CA ALA A 1 5.82 -17.74 10.50
C ALA A 1 6.89 -16.92 9.79
N VAL A 2 7.05 -17.07 8.46
CA VAL A 2 8.09 -16.40 7.66
C VAL A 2 8.32 -14.92 7.95
N ALA A 3 7.26 -14.08 7.93
CA ALA A 3 7.42 -12.63 8.16
C ALA A 3 8.05 -12.31 9.53
N ARG A 4 7.64 -13.02 10.59
CA ARG A 4 8.17 -12.85 11.96
C ARG A 4 9.60 -13.35 12.11
N ASP A 5 9.95 -14.39 11.37
CA ASP A 5 11.32 -14.92 11.37
C ASP A 5 12.27 -13.95 10.67
N LEU A 6 11.83 -13.32 9.59
CA LEU A 6 12.57 -12.24 8.91
C LEU A 6 12.70 -11.00 9.78
N GLU A 7 11.61 -10.57 10.46
CA GLU A 7 11.65 -9.43 11.39
C GLU A 7 12.72 -9.60 12.46
N ARG A 8 12.71 -10.75 13.15
CA ARG A 8 13.70 -11.07 14.18
C ARG A 8 15.12 -11.06 13.61
N TYR A 9 15.34 -11.72 12.48
CA TYR A 9 16.65 -11.76 11.85
C TYR A 9 17.16 -10.37 11.44
N LEU A 10 16.26 -9.53 10.88
CA LEU A 10 16.60 -8.18 10.46
C LEU A 10 16.89 -7.28 11.66
N GLU A 11 16.13 -7.39 12.75
CA GLU A 11 16.39 -6.66 13.99
C GLU A 11 17.74 -7.04 14.59
N ASP A 12 18.03 -8.34 14.72
CA ASP A 12 19.31 -8.82 15.24
C ASP A 12 20.51 -8.36 14.39
N THR A 13 20.32 -8.24 13.08
CA THR A 13 21.39 -7.87 12.12
C THR A 13 21.58 -6.36 11.99
N LEU A 14 20.48 -5.59 11.99
CA LEU A 14 20.49 -4.16 11.69
C LEU A 14 20.46 -3.28 12.95
N GLY A 15 20.10 -3.85 14.11
CA GLY A 15 20.04 -3.15 15.39
C GLY A 15 18.80 -2.29 15.60
N TYR A 16 17.74 -2.47 14.80
CA TYR A 16 16.44 -1.81 14.95
C TYR A 16 15.31 -2.66 14.36
N PRO A 17 14.06 -2.53 14.87
CA PRO A 17 12.93 -3.31 14.37
C PRO A 17 12.59 -2.97 12.92
N VAL A 18 12.34 -3.99 12.10
CA VAL A 18 11.98 -3.84 10.69
C VAL A 18 10.68 -4.56 10.38
N ASP A 19 9.58 -3.80 10.34
CA ASP A 19 8.29 -4.33 9.93
C ASP A 19 8.36 -4.97 8.53
N THR A 20 8.10 -6.29 8.46
CA THR A 20 8.27 -7.07 7.23
C THR A 20 6.94 -7.59 6.71
N PHE A 21 6.73 -7.36 5.41
CA PHE A 21 5.52 -7.77 4.70
C PHE A 21 5.86 -8.82 3.65
N VAL A 22 5.35 -10.03 3.84
CA VAL A 22 5.49 -11.13 2.89
C VAL A 22 4.18 -11.30 2.11
N ARG A 23 4.28 -11.39 0.78
CA ARG A 23 3.16 -11.61 -0.12
C ARG A 23 3.45 -12.78 -1.07
N PRO A 24 2.54 -13.76 -1.19
CA PRO A 24 2.60 -14.76 -2.25
C PRO A 24 2.59 -14.11 -3.63
N MET A 25 3.27 -14.72 -4.61
CA MET A 25 3.31 -14.20 -5.98
C MET A 25 1.91 -14.06 -6.59
N ALA A 26 1.03 -15.03 -6.36
CA ALA A 26 -0.36 -15.00 -6.83
C ALA A 26 -1.15 -13.78 -6.31
N GLU A 27 -0.87 -13.31 -5.08
CA GLU A 27 -1.50 -12.07 -4.57
C GLU A 27 -0.99 -10.85 -5.36
N LEU A 28 0.32 -10.79 -5.66
CA LEU A 28 0.90 -9.70 -6.44
C LEU A 28 0.40 -9.70 -7.90
N GLU A 29 0.24 -10.87 -8.51
CA GLU A 29 -0.35 -11.03 -9.84
C GLU A 29 -1.80 -10.54 -9.87
N ALA A 30 -2.60 -10.90 -8.87
CA ALA A 30 -4.00 -10.46 -8.75
C ALA A 30 -4.13 -8.94 -8.56
N ILE A 31 -3.13 -8.30 -7.92
CA ILE A 31 -3.03 -6.83 -7.83
C ILE A 31 -2.65 -6.23 -9.18
N ALA A 32 -1.63 -6.79 -9.84
CA ALA A 32 -1.12 -6.29 -11.13
C ALA A 32 -2.16 -6.42 -12.28
N ALA A 33 -2.99 -7.46 -12.23
CA ALA A 33 -4.06 -7.72 -13.20
C ALA A 33 -5.35 -6.94 -12.94
N TRP A 34 -5.46 -6.23 -11.81
CA TRP A 34 -6.70 -5.55 -11.46
C TRP A 34 -6.96 -4.34 -12.38
N ALA A 35 -8.13 -4.31 -13.01
CA ALA A 35 -8.48 -3.33 -14.04
C ALA A 35 -8.79 -1.93 -13.49
N ALA A 36 -9.48 -1.81 -12.35
CA ALA A 36 -9.92 -0.50 -11.84
C ALA A 36 -8.76 0.49 -11.56
N PRO A 37 -7.58 0.06 -11.04
CA PRO A 37 -6.40 0.92 -11.00
C PRO A 37 -5.91 1.39 -12.36
N ARG A 38 -6.02 0.57 -13.41
CA ARG A 38 -5.62 0.95 -14.77
C ARG A 38 -6.56 2.00 -15.35
N GLU A 39 -7.85 1.90 -15.06
CA GLU A 39 -8.84 2.92 -15.42
C GLU A 39 -8.51 4.25 -14.72
N ALA A 40 -8.22 4.21 -13.42
CA ALA A 40 -7.79 5.40 -12.69
C ALA A 40 -6.48 6.01 -13.25
N GLU A 41 -5.52 5.17 -13.67
CA GLU A 41 -4.31 5.63 -14.36
C GLU A 41 -4.63 6.37 -15.67
N ALA A 42 -5.63 5.90 -16.43
CA ALA A 42 -6.09 6.57 -17.64
C ALA A 42 -6.76 7.94 -17.34
N ASP A 43 -7.39 8.08 -16.18
CA ASP A 43 -7.99 9.33 -15.68
C ASP A 43 -6.97 10.29 -15.02
N GLY A 44 -5.67 10.00 -15.17
CA GLY A 44 -4.57 10.83 -14.71
C GLY A 44 -4.14 10.60 -13.26
N PHE A 45 -4.67 9.57 -12.59
CA PHE A 45 -4.23 9.21 -11.24
C PHE A 45 -2.95 8.37 -11.26
N LYS A 46 -2.11 8.54 -10.24
CA LYS A 46 -1.06 7.59 -9.88
C LYS A 46 -1.59 6.67 -8.80
N VAL A 47 -1.32 5.38 -8.94
CA VAL A 47 -1.79 4.36 -7.99
C VAL A 47 -0.67 3.96 -7.05
N HIS A 48 -0.91 4.23 -5.77
CA HIS A 48 -0.12 3.73 -4.66
C HIS A 48 -0.87 2.57 -4.00
N VAL A 49 -0.16 1.49 -3.72
CA VAL A 49 -0.68 0.32 -3.02
C VAL A 49 -0.01 0.27 -1.66
N LEU A 50 -0.80 0.43 -0.60
CA LEU A 50 -0.41 0.17 0.77
C LEU A 50 -0.73 -1.29 1.10
N PHE A 51 0.30 -2.03 1.47
CA PHE A 51 0.18 -3.40 1.95
C PHE A 51 0.10 -3.42 3.47
N LEU A 52 -0.93 -4.08 3.99
CA LEU A 52 -1.20 -4.19 5.42
C LEU A 52 -0.99 -5.63 5.92
N ARG A 53 -0.83 -5.81 7.23
CA ARG A 53 -0.78 -7.16 7.81
C ARG A 53 -2.14 -7.84 7.76
N GLN A 54 -3.18 -7.06 8.04
CA GLN A 54 -4.58 -7.47 8.13
C GLN A 54 -5.47 -6.54 7.30
N ALA A 55 -6.72 -6.95 7.07
CA ALA A 55 -7.68 -6.11 6.37
C ALA A 55 -8.00 -4.86 7.22
N PRO A 56 -8.23 -3.69 6.59
CA PRO A 56 -8.72 -2.51 7.29
C PRO A 56 -10.02 -2.81 8.04
N ASP A 57 -10.15 -2.29 9.25
CA ASP A 57 -11.40 -2.33 10.01
C ASP A 57 -12.32 -1.14 9.65
N ALA A 58 -13.48 -1.08 10.30
CA ALA A 58 -14.45 -0.01 10.05
C ALA A 58 -13.91 1.37 10.41
N ALA A 59 -13.10 1.48 11.47
CA ALA A 59 -12.52 2.75 11.90
C ALA A 59 -11.52 3.27 10.86
N MET A 60 -10.65 2.40 10.35
CA MET A 60 -9.73 2.74 9.28
C MET A 60 -10.47 3.10 7.99
N ALA A 61 -11.54 2.38 7.64
CA ALA A 61 -12.35 2.70 6.47
C ALA A 61 -13.00 4.09 6.58
N SER A 62 -13.53 4.47 7.74
CA SER A 62 -14.06 5.82 8.00
C SER A 62 -12.97 6.89 7.91
N HIS A 63 -11.80 6.65 8.51
CA HIS A 63 -10.65 7.56 8.43
C HIS A 63 -10.23 7.82 6.98
N LEU A 64 -10.18 6.80 6.13
CA LEU A 64 -9.86 6.98 4.70
C LEU A 64 -10.89 7.85 3.97
N GLN A 65 -12.17 7.79 4.34
CA GLN A 65 -13.20 8.64 3.74
C GLN A 65 -12.98 10.11 4.10
N GLU A 66 -12.55 10.40 5.33
CA GLU A 66 -12.22 11.75 5.78
C GLU A 66 -10.99 12.33 5.07
N LEU A 67 -10.11 11.47 4.55
CA LEU A 67 -8.95 11.85 3.76
C LEU A 67 -9.25 12.04 2.26
N GLU A 68 -10.44 11.69 1.76
CA GLU A 68 -10.75 11.83 0.33
C GLU A 68 -10.84 13.30 -0.10
N THR A 69 -10.24 13.61 -1.25
CA THR A 69 -10.31 14.91 -1.93
C THR A 69 -10.49 14.70 -3.44
N ASP A 70 -10.58 15.80 -4.20
CA ASP A 70 -10.60 15.72 -5.67
C ASP A 70 -9.34 15.07 -6.25
N ASP A 71 -8.21 15.22 -5.56
CA ASP A 71 -6.91 14.69 -5.96
C ASP A 71 -6.54 13.39 -5.24
N ASP A 72 -7.26 12.99 -4.20
CA ASP A 72 -6.97 11.83 -3.36
C ASP A 72 -8.20 10.95 -3.15
N ARG A 73 -8.17 9.73 -3.70
CA ARG A 73 -9.26 8.75 -3.53
C ARG A 73 -8.71 7.43 -2.99
N PHE A 74 -9.50 6.76 -2.15
CA PHE A 74 -9.08 5.51 -1.53
C PHE A 74 -10.01 4.35 -1.92
N ARG A 75 -9.41 3.18 -2.14
CA ARG A 75 -10.13 1.92 -2.36
C ARG A 75 -9.52 0.83 -1.50
N ILE A 76 -10.35 0.08 -0.79
CA ILE A 76 -9.92 -1.08 -0.02
C ILE A 76 -10.22 -2.34 -0.84
N ARG A 77 -9.27 -3.27 -0.90
CA ARG A 77 -9.50 -4.62 -1.42
C ARG A 77 -8.61 -5.60 -0.67
N GLY A 78 -9.21 -6.51 0.09
CA GLY A 78 -8.46 -7.49 0.88
C GLY A 78 -7.64 -6.81 1.97
N ARG A 79 -6.30 -6.94 1.89
CA ARG A 79 -5.36 -6.36 2.87
C ARG A 79 -4.55 -5.21 2.26
N GLU A 80 -5.12 -4.60 1.23
CA GLU A 80 -4.50 -3.55 0.46
C GLU A 80 -5.41 -2.32 0.42
N ILE A 81 -4.80 -1.17 0.65
CA ILE A 81 -5.40 0.14 0.38
C ILE A 81 -4.76 0.67 -0.90
N TYR A 82 -5.61 1.09 -1.84
CA TYR A 82 -5.20 1.70 -3.09
C TYR A 82 -5.51 3.17 -3.01
N TRP A 83 -4.45 3.96 -2.98
CA TRP A 83 -4.51 5.40 -3.00
C TRP A 83 -4.32 5.89 -4.43
N LEU A 84 -5.40 6.40 -5.01
CA LEU A 84 -5.45 7.01 -6.32
C LEU A 84 -5.18 8.50 -6.13
N ARG A 85 -4.00 8.96 -6.56
CA ARG A 85 -3.56 10.34 -6.33
C ARG A 85 -3.27 11.09 -7.62
N ARG A 86 -3.72 12.34 -7.73
CA ARG A 86 -3.22 13.30 -8.74
C ARG A 86 -2.05 14.10 -8.18
N GLY A 87 -1.05 14.36 -9.02
CA GLY A 87 0.19 15.07 -8.60
C GLY A 87 1.31 14.16 -8.10
N GLY A 88 2.22 14.71 -7.30
CA GLY A 88 3.34 13.98 -6.68
C GLY A 88 3.05 13.64 -5.21
N LEU A 89 3.75 12.67 -4.63
CA LEU A 89 3.67 12.43 -3.19
C LEU A 89 4.15 13.64 -2.38
N SER A 90 5.07 14.43 -2.92
CA SER A 90 5.56 15.67 -2.28
C SER A 90 4.51 16.77 -2.17
N THR A 91 3.40 16.67 -2.90
CA THR A 91 2.27 17.61 -2.79
C THR A 91 1.15 17.06 -1.90
N ALA A 92 1.33 15.86 -1.33
CA ALA A 92 0.36 15.27 -0.42
C ALA A 92 0.37 15.98 0.93
N SER A 93 -0.76 15.94 1.63
CA SER A 93 -0.76 16.29 3.04
C SER A 93 0.20 15.37 3.79
N ILE A 94 0.83 15.87 4.86
CA ILE A 94 1.77 15.08 5.67
C ILE A 94 1.09 13.82 6.22
N SER A 95 -0.20 13.91 6.58
CA SER A 95 -1.01 12.76 7.03
C SER A 95 -1.24 11.72 5.94
N ALA A 96 -1.30 12.11 4.67
CA ALA A 96 -1.40 11.15 3.57
C ALA A 96 -0.02 10.68 3.07
N PHE A 97 1.05 11.44 3.30
CA PHE A 97 2.39 11.07 2.84
C PHE A 97 2.96 9.86 3.61
N GLU A 98 2.72 9.80 4.92
CA GLU A 98 3.20 8.70 5.75
C GLU A 98 2.18 7.56 5.82
N PRO A 99 2.58 6.29 5.61
CA PRO A 99 1.68 5.15 5.71
C PRO A 99 0.88 5.12 7.01
N GLY A 100 1.50 5.48 8.14
CA GLY A 100 0.83 5.55 9.45
C GLY A 100 -0.29 6.59 9.49
N GLY A 101 -0.19 7.69 8.76
CA GLY A 101 -1.26 8.68 8.70
C GLY A 101 -2.44 8.22 7.82
N ILE A 102 -2.18 7.45 6.76
CA ILE A 102 -3.25 6.84 5.94
C ILE A 102 -3.97 5.73 6.72
N THR A 103 -3.24 4.95 7.49
CA THR A 103 -3.78 3.77 8.20
C THR A 103 -4.31 4.09 9.60
N GLY A 104 -4.26 5.35 10.05
CA GLY A 104 -4.68 5.71 11.41
C GLY A 104 -3.77 5.16 12.52
N GLY A 105 -2.48 4.95 12.21
CA GLY A 105 -1.44 4.55 13.15
C GLY A 105 -0.91 3.13 12.98
N GLU A 106 -1.56 2.31 12.14
CA GLU A 106 -1.13 0.93 11.86
C GLU A 106 0.06 0.88 10.89
N THR A 107 0.98 -0.08 11.06
CA THR A 107 2.10 -0.20 10.12
C THR A 107 1.62 -0.70 8.75
N GLY A 108 2.00 0.01 7.69
CA GLY A 108 1.89 -0.43 6.31
C GLY A 108 3.16 -0.15 5.51
N THR A 109 3.30 -0.84 4.37
CA THR A 109 4.33 -0.48 3.38
C THR A 109 3.71 -0.06 2.07
N MET A 110 4.14 1.08 1.54
CA MET A 110 3.59 1.67 0.32
C MET A 110 4.51 1.43 -0.87
N ARG A 111 3.95 1.02 -2.01
CA ARG A 111 4.64 0.94 -3.31
C ARG A 111 3.75 1.45 -4.41
N THR A 112 4.33 1.93 -5.51
CA THR A 112 3.54 2.25 -6.70
C THR A 112 3.07 0.97 -7.38
N LEU A 113 1.91 1.01 -8.04
CA LEU A 113 1.43 -0.13 -8.83
C LEU A 113 2.42 -0.53 -9.94
N GLY A 114 3.12 0.44 -10.54
CA GLY A 114 4.21 0.17 -11.48
C GLY A 114 5.36 -0.65 -10.88
N THR A 115 5.65 -0.50 -9.58
CA THR A 115 6.64 -1.33 -8.89
C THR A 115 6.14 -2.75 -8.68
N VAL A 116 4.88 -2.92 -8.28
CA VAL A 116 4.25 -4.25 -8.16
C VAL A 116 4.28 -4.97 -9.52
N ARG A 117 3.88 -4.29 -10.61
CA ARG A 117 3.94 -4.84 -11.97
C ARG A 117 5.35 -5.24 -12.40
N ARG A 118 6.38 -4.47 -12.03
CA ARG A 118 7.79 -4.83 -12.30
C ARG A 118 8.26 -6.04 -11.50
N ILE A 119 7.81 -6.20 -10.25
CA ILE A 119 8.10 -7.38 -9.43
C ILE A 119 7.48 -8.61 -10.08
N VAL A 120 6.18 -8.55 -10.43
CA VAL A 120 5.48 -9.64 -11.11
C VAL A 120 6.19 -9.99 -12.43
N LYS A 121 6.48 -9.01 -13.28
CA LYS A 121 7.20 -9.26 -14.55
C LYS A 121 8.58 -9.93 -14.37
N LYS A 122 9.26 -9.70 -13.25
CA LYS A 122 10.62 -10.21 -13.00
C LYS A 122 10.61 -11.61 -12.39
N PHE A 123 9.61 -11.93 -11.56
CA PHE A 123 9.64 -13.09 -10.67
C PHE A 123 8.43 -14.02 -10.78
N GLY A 124 7.36 -13.62 -11.48
CA GLY A 124 6.24 -14.48 -11.87
C GLY A 124 6.43 -14.97 -13.29
#